data_AF-A0A1F8N4J5-F1
#
_entry.id   AF-A0A1F8N4J5-F1
#
_cell.length_a   1.000
_cell.length_b   1.000
_cell.length_c   1.000
_cell.angle_alpha   90.00
_cell.angle_beta   90.00
_cell.angle_gamma   90.00
#
_symmetry.space_group_name_H-M   'P 1'
#
loop_
_entity.id
_entity.type
_entity.pdbx_description
1 polymer ?
#
loop_
_entity_poly.entity_id
_entity_poly.type
_entity_poly.pdbx_seq_one_letter_code
_entity_poly.pdbx_strand_id
1 'polypeptide(L)'
;MQIFDPDGKYITQWNNLYRPCGMHITGGPNPVCFVGQLLAHLNASKNFPNIGRRVTVHDLTGRQLAVLGDAEPGVGPTHIPAAHGIAADSRGDLYISEVSWSAVGSRMEPQQRGLPCLRKLIKVSGI
;
A
#
# COMPACT_ATOMS: atom_id res chain seq x y z
N MET A 1 0.39 -10.50 8.63
CA MET A 1 1.83 -10.17 8.51
C MET A 1 2.51 -10.58 9.78
N GLN A 2 3.44 -11.52 9.73
CA GLN A 2 4.09 -12.08 10.90
C GLN A 2 5.38 -11.31 11.21
N ILE A 3 5.65 -11.13 12.50
CA ILE A 3 6.81 -10.42 13.01
C ILE A 3 7.66 -11.42 13.79
N PHE A 4 8.95 -11.42 13.49
CA PHE A 4 9.95 -12.29 14.11
C PHE A 4 11.06 -11.42 14.68
N ASP A 5 11.74 -11.92 15.71
CA ASP A 5 12.99 -11.32 16.17
C ASP A 5 14.16 -11.68 15.22
N PRO A 6 15.37 -11.11 15.41
CA PRO A 6 16.52 -11.42 14.56
C PRO A 6 16.95 -12.90 14.59
N ASP A 7 16.58 -13.65 15.62
CA ASP A 7 16.86 -15.09 15.73
C ASP A 7 15.77 -15.96 15.06
N GLY A 8 14.75 -15.33 14.48
CA GLY A 8 13.65 -16.00 13.79
C GLY A 8 12.54 -16.52 14.70
N LYS A 9 12.52 -16.12 15.98
CA LYS A 9 11.43 -16.48 16.90
C LYS A 9 10.22 -15.61 16.61
N TYR A 10 9.05 -16.25 16.49
CA TYR A 10 7.78 -15.56 16.32
C TYR A 10 7.49 -14.64 17.53
N ILE A 11 7.20 -13.37 17.26
CA ILE A 11 6.79 -12.39 18.25
C ILE A 11 5.27 -12.22 18.21
N THR A 12 4.75 -11.83 17.05
CA THR A 12 3.33 -11.49 16.88
C THR A 12 2.92 -11.50 15.40
N GLN A 13 1.63 -11.27 15.15
CA GLN A 13 1.06 -11.13 13.82
C GLN A 13 0.13 -9.92 13.75
N TRP A 14 0.37 -9.05 12.78
CA TRP A 14 -0.57 -8.00 12.41
C TRP A 14 -1.65 -8.58 11.49
N ASN A 15 -2.89 -8.44 11.91
CA ASN A 15 -4.09 -8.89 11.20
C ASN A 15 -4.78 -7.72 10.49
N ASN A 16 -5.92 -7.99 9.85
CA ASN A 16 -6.74 -7.00 9.14
C ASN A 16 -6.02 -6.27 7.98
N LEU A 17 -5.00 -6.92 7.41
CA LEU A 17 -4.34 -6.50 6.19
C LEU A 17 -4.87 -7.34 5.03
N TYR A 18 -5.31 -6.68 3.98
CA TYR A 18 -5.86 -7.34 2.80
C TYR A 18 -4.78 -7.53 1.74
N ARG A 19 -4.34 -8.77 1.54
CA ARG A 19 -3.32 -9.15 0.55
C ARG A 19 -2.10 -8.20 0.56
N PRO A 20 -1.41 -8.05 1.71
CA PRO A 20 -0.23 -7.20 1.79
C PRO A 20 0.86 -7.69 0.83
N CYS A 21 1.54 -6.78 0.13
CA CYS A 21 2.66 -7.14 -0.76
C CYS A 21 3.86 -6.21 -0.64
N GLY A 22 3.71 -4.90 -0.94
CA GLY A 22 4.80 -3.93 -0.80
C GLY A 22 4.94 -3.50 0.66
N MET A 23 6.17 -3.30 1.14
CA MET A 23 6.42 -2.82 2.50
C MET A 23 7.64 -1.90 2.56
N HIS A 24 7.60 -0.91 3.45
CA HIS A 24 8.77 -0.15 3.85
C HIS A 24 8.67 0.27 5.32
N ILE A 25 9.73 0.09 6.11
CA ILE A 25 9.85 0.65 7.46
C ILE A 25 10.82 1.82 7.40
N THR A 26 10.40 2.99 7.86
CA THR A 26 11.28 4.17 7.91
C THR A 26 12.32 4.06 9.02
N GLY A 27 13.46 4.71 8.85
CA GLY A 27 14.41 4.94 9.94
C GLY A 27 14.02 6.10 10.86
N GLY A 28 14.86 6.38 11.86
CA GLY A 28 14.71 7.52 12.78
C GLY A 28 13.99 7.18 14.09
N PRO A 29 13.75 8.19 14.95
CA PRO A 29 13.24 7.98 16.31
C PRO A 29 11.78 7.52 16.38
N ASN A 30 10.99 7.79 15.34
CA ASN A 30 9.57 7.42 15.27
C ASN A 30 9.31 6.66 13.95
N PRO A 31 9.79 5.40 13.84
CA PRO A 31 9.64 4.63 12.63
C PRO A 31 8.18 4.27 12.37
N VAL A 32 7.77 4.33 11.10
CA VAL A 32 6.46 3.86 10.64
C VAL A 32 6.65 2.78 9.58
N CYS A 33 5.69 1.86 9.52
CA CYS A 33 5.62 0.80 8.52
C CYS A 33 4.53 1.13 7.49
N PHE A 34 4.93 1.30 6.24
CA PHE A 34 4.04 1.38 5.10
C PHE A 34 3.77 -0.02 4.56
N VAL A 35 2.50 -0.34 4.30
CA VAL A 35 2.07 -1.64 3.77
C VAL A 35 1.16 -1.43 2.58
N GLY A 36 1.63 -1.82 1.40
CA GLY A 36 0.84 -1.88 0.17
C GLY A 36 -0.09 -3.09 0.19
N GLN A 37 -1.37 -2.84 -0.08
CA GLN A 37 -2.44 -3.86 -0.08
C GLN A 37 -3.04 -3.97 -1.48
N LEU A 38 -3.06 -5.18 -2.02
CA LEU A 38 -3.53 -5.43 -3.40
C LEU A 38 -5.05 -5.40 -3.52
N LEU A 39 -5.52 -5.23 -4.75
CA LEU A 39 -6.92 -5.40 -5.12
C LEU A 39 -7.51 -6.75 -4.68
N ALA A 40 -8.83 -6.75 -4.45
CA ALA A 40 -9.61 -7.96 -4.30
C ALA A 40 -9.46 -8.90 -5.50
N HIS A 41 -9.15 -10.17 -5.20
CA HIS A 41 -9.07 -11.26 -6.19
C HIS A 41 -10.41 -11.98 -6.33
N LEU A 42 -11.23 -11.99 -5.29
CA LEU A 42 -12.50 -12.71 -5.27
C LEU A 42 -13.65 -11.79 -5.68
N ASN A 43 -14.56 -12.30 -6.52
CA ASN A 43 -15.76 -11.56 -6.96
C ASN A 43 -16.61 -11.07 -5.79
N ALA A 44 -16.74 -11.88 -4.74
CA ALA A 44 -17.51 -11.54 -3.54
C ALA A 44 -17.00 -10.31 -2.79
N SER A 45 -15.71 -9.97 -2.91
CA SER A 45 -15.10 -8.82 -2.22
C SER A 45 -14.64 -7.71 -3.16
N LYS A 46 -14.94 -7.82 -4.47
CA LYS A 46 -14.40 -6.92 -5.51
C LYS A 46 -14.81 -5.47 -5.32
N ASN A 47 -16.02 -5.27 -4.81
CA ASN A 47 -16.71 -3.99 -4.68
C ASN A 47 -16.91 -3.56 -3.21
N PHE A 48 -16.26 -4.22 -2.25
CA PHE A 48 -16.33 -3.75 -0.88
C PHE A 48 -15.48 -2.48 -0.72
N PRO A 49 -16.05 -1.40 -0.16
CA PRO A 49 -15.31 -0.16 0.05
C PRO A 49 -14.19 -0.40 1.06
N ASN A 50 -13.09 0.35 0.93
CA ASN A 50 -11.97 0.31 1.87
C ASN A 50 -11.31 -1.07 2.03
N ILE A 51 -11.30 -1.91 0.98
CA ILE A 51 -10.58 -3.18 0.99
C ILE A 51 -9.53 -3.22 -0.13
N GLY A 52 -8.26 -3.38 0.26
CA GLY A 52 -7.14 -3.41 -0.67
C GLY A 52 -6.93 -2.07 -1.38
N ARG A 53 -6.16 -2.08 -2.47
CA ARG A 53 -5.92 -0.93 -3.38
C ARG A 53 -5.44 0.35 -2.67
N ARG A 54 -4.57 0.17 -1.68
CA ARG A 54 -4.15 1.24 -0.78
C ARG A 54 -2.78 0.96 -0.21
N VAL A 55 -2.19 1.99 0.39
CA VAL A 55 -1.07 1.86 1.33
C VAL A 55 -1.59 2.21 2.72
N THR A 56 -1.43 1.33 3.69
CA THR A 56 -1.70 1.65 5.10
C THR A 56 -0.41 2.00 5.81
N VAL A 57 -0.49 2.95 6.74
CA VAL A 57 0.62 3.40 7.57
C VAL A 57 0.38 2.89 8.97
N HIS A 58 1.36 2.22 9.57
CA HIS A 58 1.27 1.65 10.91
C HIS A 58 2.45 2.13 11.77
N ASP A 59 2.24 2.23 13.08
CA ASP A 59 3.36 2.20 14.01
C ASP A 59 3.90 0.78 14.18
N LEU A 60 5.04 0.61 14.87
CA LEU A 60 5.66 -0.72 15.03
C LEU A 60 4.92 -1.64 16.01
N THR A 61 3.83 -1.18 16.65
CA THR A 61 2.93 -2.07 17.40
C THR A 61 1.89 -2.73 16.50
N GLY A 62 1.77 -2.25 15.24
CA GLY A 62 0.78 -2.69 14.27
C GLY A 62 -0.48 -1.83 14.23
N ARG A 63 -0.59 -0.80 15.09
CA ARG A 63 -1.71 0.13 15.07
C ARG A 63 -1.67 0.96 13.79
N GLN A 64 -2.77 0.95 13.06
CA GLN A 64 -2.93 1.75 11.84
C GLN A 64 -3.04 3.24 12.20
N LEU A 65 -2.21 4.07 11.60
CA LEU A 65 -2.15 5.52 11.76
C LEU A 65 -2.90 6.24 10.65
N ALA A 66 -2.79 5.73 9.41
CA ALA A 66 -3.35 6.38 8.23
C ALA A 66 -3.56 5.39 7.08
N VAL A 67 -4.30 5.84 6.07
CA VAL A 67 -4.52 5.15 4.80
C VAL A 67 -4.25 6.12 3.65
N LEU A 68 -3.52 5.67 2.64
CA LEU A 68 -3.29 6.36 1.38
C LEU A 68 -3.98 5.57 0.27
N GLY A 69 -4.74 6.24 -0.58
CA GLY A 69 -5.60 5.60 -1.57
C GLY A 69 -7.06 5.96 -1.36
N ASP A 70 -7.84 5.96 -2.44
CA ASP A 70 -9.28 6.18 -2.36
C ASP A 70 -10.01 4.97 -1.76
N ALA A 71 -11.16 5.25 -1.13
CA ALA A 71 -12.02 4.22 -0.55
C ALA A 71 -12.64 3.30 -1.62
N GLU A 72 -12.94 3.87 -2.79
CA GLU A 72 -13.56 3.18 -3.91
C GLU A 72 -12.52 2.69 -4.94
N PRO A 73 -12.79 1.61 -5.68
CA PRO A 73 -11.93 1.17 -6.76
C PRO A 73 -11.88 2.17 -7.92
N GLY A 74 -10.69 2.37 -8.49
CA GLY A 74 -10.50 3.24 -9.65
C GLY A 74 -9.03 3.37 -10.05
N VAL A 75 -8.77 4.26 -11.00
CA VAL A 75 -7.43 4.51 -11.58
C VAL A 75 -7.05 5.99 -11.59
N GLY A 76 -7.73 6.81 -10.78
CA GLY A 76 -7.49 8.24 -10.68
C GLY A 76 -6.13 8.59 -10.03
N PRO A 77 -5.83 9.90 -9.91
CA PRO A 77 -4.56 10.39 -9.34
C PRO A 77 -4.28 9.92 -7.90
N THR A 78 -5.34 9.68 -7.13
CA THR A 78 -5.34 9.25 -5.73
C THR A 78 -5.55 7.75 -5.54
N HIS A 79 -5.91 7.02 -6.59
CA HIS A 79 -6.13 5.57 -6.51
C HIS A 79 -4.80 4.81 -6.60
N ILE A 80 -4.67 3.73 -5.82
CA ILE A 80 -3.45 2.90 -5.75
C ILE A 80 -3.81 1.43 -5.97
N PRO A 81 -4.19 1.02 -7.20
CA PRO A 81 -4.73 -0.31 -7.48
C PRO A 81 -3.84 -1.48 -7.05
N ALA A 82 -2.51 -1.35 -7.08
CA ALA A 82 -1.61 -2.47 -6.81
C ALA A 82 -0.19 -2.07 -6.39
N ALA A 83 -0.04 -1.45 -5.22
CA ALA A 83 1.26 -1.05 -4.64
C ALA A 83 2.16 -2.26 -4.32
N HIS A 84 3.14 -2.54 -5.17
CA HIS A 84 4.05 -3.69 -5.06
C HIS A 84 5.41 -3.35 -4.44
N GLY A 85 5.86 -2.11 -4.59
CA GLY A 85 7.09 -1.62 -3.96
C GLY A 85 6.84 -0.28 -3.29
N ILE A 86 7.48 -0.08 -2.15
CA ILE A 86 7.38 1.16 -1.37
C ILE A 86 8.79 1.52 -0.90
N ALA A 87 9.14 2.80 -1.00
CA ALA A 87 10.37 3.35 -0.44
C ALA A 87 10.12 4.77 0.06
N ALA A 88 10.82 5.20 1.10
CA ALA A 88 10.87 6.59 1.52
C ALA A 88 12.28 7.15 1.37
N ASP A 89 12.41 8.44 1.05
CA ASP A 89 13.70 9.14 1.07
C ASP A 89 13.94 9.89 2.38
N SER A 90 15.12 10.51 2.50
CA SER A 90 15.53 11.26 3.71
C SER A 90 14.71 12.53 3.97
N ARG A 91 13.96 13.04 2.98
CA ARG A 91 13.00 14.14 3.18
C ARG A 91 11.64 13.62 3.67
N GLY A 92 11.44 12.30 3.64
CA GLY A 92 10.18 11.65 3.97
C GLY A 92 9.22 11.59 2.78
N ASP A 93 9.68 11.88 1.55
CA ASP A 93 8.86 11.65 0.36
C ASP A 93 8.69 10.14 0.16
N LEU A 94 7.49 9.72 -0.25
CA LEU A 94 7.15 8.31 -0.45
C LEU A 94 7.11 7.99 -1.95
N TYR A 95 7.72 6.87 -2.33
CA TYR A 95 7.74 6.33 -3.68
C TYR A 95 6.97 5.01 -3.68
N ILE A 96 5.95 4.92 -4.54
CA ILE A 96 5.07 3.75 -4.63
C ILE A 96 5.15 3.21 -6.05
N SER A 97 5.62 1.98 -6.23
CA SER A 97 5.58 1.29 -7.52
C SER A 97 4.37 0.37 -7.61
N GLU A 98 3.72 0.38 -8.76
CA GLU A 98 2.47 -0.33 -9.01
C GLU A 98 2.55 -1.23 -10.24
N VAL A 99 1.89 -2.39 -10.18
CA VAL A 99 1.75 -3.31 -11.34
C VAL A 99 0.43 -3.05 -12.08
N SER A 100 0.14 -1.79 -12.39
CA SER A 100 -1.18 -1.31 -12.82
C SER A 100 -1.72 -1.99 -14.08
N TRP A 101 -0.86 -2.34 -15.05
CA TRP A 101 -1.28 -3.07 -16.25
C TRP A 101 -1.83 -4.46 -15.91
N SER A 102 -1.04 -5.29 -15.21
CA SER A 102 -1.43 -6.67 -14.91
C SER A 102 -2.50 -6.75 -13.82
N ALA A 103 -2.63 -5.72 -12.98
CA ALA A 103 -3.65 -5.62 -11.94
C ALA A 103 -5.01 -5.13 -12.46
N VAL A 104 -5.04 -4.10 -13.31
CA VAL A 104 -6.29 -3.43 -13.72
C VAL A 104 -6.35 -3.18 -15.22
N GLY A 105 -5.33 -2.55 -15.81
CA GLY A 105 -5.38 -2.05 -17.20
C GLY A 105 -5.70 -3.12 -18.25
N SER A 106 -5.21 -4.35 -18.08
CA SER A 106 -5.48 -5.48 -18.98
C SER A 106 -6.90 -6.04 -18.89
N ARG A 107 -7.67 -5.66 -17.86
CA ARG A 107 -9.03 -6.13 -17.56
C ARG A 107 -10.09 -5.03 -17.74
N MET A 108 -9.71 -3.86 -18.24
CA MET A 108 -10.63 -2.76 -18.55
C MET A 108 -11.14 -2.88 -19.98
N GLU A 109 -12.30 -2.29 -20.25
CA GLU A 109 -12.89 -2.20 -21.59
C GLU A 109 -13.17 -0.72 -21.94
N PRO A 110 -12.44 -0.13 -22.91
CA PRO A 110 -11.29 -0.69 -23.60
C PRO A 110 -10.10 -0.87 -22.64
N GLN A 111 -9.18 -1.78 -23.00
CA GLN A 111 -7.95 -1.96 -22.24
C GLN A 111 -7.16 -0.65 -22.15
N GLN A 112 -6.69 -0.33 -20.94
CA GLN A 112 -5.98 0.93 -20.70
C GLN A 112 -4.48 0.71 -20.52
N ARG A 113 -3.69 1.29 -21.41
CA ARG A 113 -2.24 1.44 -21.28
C ARG A 113 -1.91 2.76 -20.58
N GLY A 114 -0.69 2.89 -20.06
CA GLY A 114 -0.20 4.16 -19.50
C GLY A 114 -0.77 4.52 -18.11
N LEU A 115 -1.44 3.60 -17.43
CA LEU A 115 -1.77 3.77 -16.02
C LEU A 115 -0.49 4.01 -15.20
N PRO A 116 -0.51 4.84 -14.15
CA PRO A 116 0.66 5.10 -13.33
C PRO A 116 1.24 3.80 -12.76
N CYS A 117 2.55 3.61 -12.92
CA CYS A 117 3.31 2.48 -12.35
C CYS A 117 4.35 2.93 -11.32
N LEU A 118 4.55 4.24 -11.16
CA LEU A 118 5.39 4.85 -10.14
C LEU A 118 4.77 6.18 -9.73
N ARG A 119 4.59 6.37 -8.42
CA ARG A 119 4.12 7.63 -7.84
C ARG A 119 5.12 8.15 -6.83
N LYS A 120 5.30 9.46 -6.80
CA LYS A 120 6.01 10.18 -5.74
C LYS A 120 5.00 11.01 -4.96
N LEU A 121 4.89 10.78 -3.67
CA LEU A 121 4.07 11.56 -2.75
C LEU A 121 5.03 12.42 -1.93
N ILE A 122 4.85 13.73 -2.02
CA ILE A 122 5.71 14.70 -1.32
C ILE A 122 5.19 14.86 0.09
N LYS A 123 6.09 14.74 1.07
CA LYS A 123 5.74 15.07 2.44
C LYS A 123 5.56 16.58 2.53
N VAL A 124 4.33 17.00 2.80
CA VAL A 124 4.04 18.38 3.14
C VAL A 124 4.34 18.58 4.63
N SER A 125 5.09 19.62 4.97
CA SER A 125 5.20 20.09 6.35
C SER A 125 3.80 20.53 6.80
N GLY A 126 3.23 19.81 7.76
CA GLY A 126 1.97 20.21 8.38
C GLY A 126 2.11 21.52 9.15
N ILE A 127 1.04 22.32 9.12
CA ILE A 127 0.77 23.44 10.04
C ILE A 127 0.72 22.93 11.48
#